data_AF-A0A2U3XLZ7-F1
#
_entry.id   AF-A0A2U3XLZ7-F1
#
_cell.length_a   1.000
_cell.length_b   1.000
_cell.length_c   1.000
_cell.angle_alpha   90.00
_cell.angle_beta   90.00
_cell.angle_gamma   90.00
#
_symmetry.space_group_name_H-M   'P 1'
#
loop_
_entity.id
_entity.type
_entity.pdbx_description
1 polymer ?
#
loop_
_entity_poly.entity_id
_entity_poly.type
_entity_poly.pdbx_seq_one_letter_code
_entity_poly.pdbx_strand_id
1 'polypeptide(L)'
;MWKQPKEHRSPSLASSASGAETLSEEERARILEQVEDKKKLIATVRNKPWPMAKKLRELREAQEFVEKYEGVLGKGKGKRLYAYRMLVAKKWVKFKRDFDNFKTQCIPWEMKIKDIESHFGSSVASYFIFLRWMYGVNLVLFGLIFGLVIIPEVLMGVPYGSIPRKTVPRAEEEKAMDFSVLWDFEGYIKYSALFYGFYNNQRTIGWLRYRLPMAYFMVGVSVFGYSLMIVIRSMASNTQGSASDGESANFTFSFKMFTSWDYLIGNSETADNKYASITTSFKESIVDEQESNKEENIHLTRFLRVLANFLIICCLCGSGYLIYFVVKRSQEFSKMQNVSWYERNEVEIVMSLLGMFCPPLFETIAALENYHPRIGLKWQLGRIFALFLGNLYTFLLALMDDVHLKEVLCGPMV
;
A
#
# COMPACT_ATOMS: atom_id res chain seq x y z
N MET A 1 -26.71 6.44 62.68
CA MET A 1 -27.27 5.09 62.50
C MET A 1 -26.74 4.52 61.18
N TRP A 2 -25.54 3.95 61.20
CA TRP A 2 -24.89 3.35 60.02
C TRP A 2 -24.48 1.93 60.38
N LYS A 3 -25.04 0.94 59.67
CA LYS A 3 -24.81 -0.49 59.89
C LYS A 3 -23.39 -0.86 59.46
N GLN A 4 -22.61 -1.35 60.41
CA GLN A 4 -21.33 -2.04 60.18
C GLN A 4 -21.57 -3.31 59.35
N PRO A 5 -20.67 -3.68 58.41
CA PRO A 5 -20.78 -4.95 57.69
C PRO A 5 -20.39 -6.10 58.63
N LYS A 6 -21.18 -7.17 58.62
CA LYS A 6 -20.91 -8.40 59.38
C LYS A 6 -19.64 -9.06 58.87
N GLU A 7 -18.63 -9.12 59.73
CA GLU A 7 -17.44 -9.93 59.59
C GLU A 7 -17.85 -11.41 59.64
N HIS A 8 -17.74 -12.12 58.52
CA HIS A 8 -17.91 -13.57 58.50
C HIS A 8 -16.66 -14.21 59.12
N ARG A 9 -16.79 -14.68 60.37
CA ARG A 9 -15.80 -15.52 61.04
C ARG A 9 -15.38 -16.69 60.15
N SER A 10 -14.11 -16.75 59.83
CA SER A 10 -13.44 -17.93 59.30
C SER A 10 -13.46 -19.03 60.38
N PRO A 11 -13.75 -20.30 60.07
CA PRO A 11 -13.52 -21.37 61.02
C PRO A 11 -12.01 -21.63 61.11
N SER A 12 -11.47 -21.48 62.31
CA SER A 12 -10.10 -21.86 62.67
C SER A 12 -9.92 -23.37 62.52
N LEU A 13 -9.14 -23.82 61.53
CA LEU A 13 -8.53 -25.14 61.55
C LEU A 13 -7.05 -24.98 61.91
N ALA A 14 -6.74 -25.21 63.17
CA ALA A 14 -5.40 -25.59 63.60
C ALA A 14 -5.48 -26.97 64.26
N SER A 15 -4.47 -27.79 63.97
CA SER A 15 -4.14 -29.08 64.59
C SER A 15 -4.90 -30.33 64.11
N SER A 16 -4.34 -30.99 63.09
CA SER A 16 -3.96 -32.41 63.20
C SER A 16 -3.10 -32.83 61.99
N ALA A 17 -1.82 -33.05 62.27
CA ALA A 17 -0.90 -33.70 61.36
C ALA A 17 -0.99 -35.22 61.55
N SER A 18 -1.75 -35.91 60.69
CA SER A 18 -1.57 -37.34 60.38
C SER A 18 -2.65 -37.79 59.40
N GLY A 19 -2.25 -38.34 58.24
CA GLY A 19 -3.16 -39.08 57.36
C GLY A 19 -3.29 -38.49 55.97
N ALA A 20 -2.78 -39.22 54.98
CA ALA A 20 -3.14 -39.00 53.58
C ALA A 20 -4.60 -39.41 53.38
N GLU A 21 -5.54 -38.53 53.75
CA GLU A 21 -6.96 -38.78 53.54
C GLU A 21 -7.39 -38.35 52.14
N THR A 22 -8.05 -39.27 51.46
CA THR A 22 -8.71 -39.05 50.18
C THR A 22 -9.76 -37.96 50.33
N LEU A 23 -9.46 -36.73 49.88
CA LEU A 23 -10.45 -35.64 49.71
C LEU A 23 -11.78 -36.21 49.22
N SER A 24 -12.87 -35.94 49.94
CA SER A 24 -14.22 -36.36 49.59
C SER A 24 -14.62 -35.83 48.20
N GLU A 25 -15.51 -36.53 47.49
CA GLU A 25 -15.92 -36.11 46.14
C GLU A 25 -16.59 -34.72 46.13
N GLU A 26 -17.32 -34.38 47.18
CA GLU A 26 -17.95 -33.06 47.34
C GLU A 26 -16.92 -31.93 47.52
N GLU A 27 -15.86 -32.14 48.29
CA GLU A 27 -14.80 -31.14 48.47
C GLU A 27 -14.00 -30.94 47.17
N ARG A 28 -13.78 -32.00 46.39
CA ARG A 28 -13.13 -31.92 45.07
C ARG A 28 -13.96 -31.10 44.08
N ALA A 29 -15.28 -31.29 44.08
CA ALA A 29 -16.20 -30.56 43.20
C ALA A 29 -16.22 -29.06 43.53
N ARG A 30 -16.29 -28.70 44.83
CA ARG A 30 -16.22 -27.29 45.27
C ARG A 30 -14.91 -26.61 44.90
N ILE A 31 -13.79 -27.32 45.00
CA ILE A 31 -12.47 -26.79 44.61
C ILE A 31 -12.39 -26.60 43.09
N LEU A 32 -12.98 -27.48 42.29
CA LEU A 32 -13.05 -27.34 40.83
C LEU A 32 -13.84 -26.10 40.41
N GLU A 33 -15.00 -25.87 41.00
CA GLU A 33 -15.83 -24.69 40.76
C GLU A 33 -15.07 -23.39 41.08
N GLN A 34 -14.38 -23.36 42.22
CA GLN A 34 -13.55 -22.20 42.59
C GLN A 34 -12.37 -21.97 41.63
N VAL A 35 -11.77 -23.02 41.08
CA VAL A 35 -10.71 -22.90 40.07
C VAL A 35 -11.26 -22.33 38.75
N GLU A 36 -12.44 -22.77 38.32
CA GLU A 36 -13.09 -22.22 37.12
C GLU A 36 -13.46 -20.75 37.29
N ASP A 37 -13.98 -20.35 38.45
CA ASP A 37 -14.29 -18.95 38.74
C ASP A 37 -13.06 -18.06 38.77
N LYS A 38 -11.95 -18.54 39.35
CA LYS A 38 -10.67 -17.83 39.31
C LYS A 38 -10.09 -17.75 37.90
N LYS A 39 -10.30 -18.76 37.04
CA LYS A 39 -9.94 -18.69 35.60
C LYS A 39 -10.79 -17.67 34.83
N LYS A 40 -12.11 -17.64 35.07
CA LYS A 40 -13.01 -16.62 34.50
C LYS A 40 -12.61 -15.22 34.96
N LEU A 41 -12.20 -15.07 36.22
CA LEU A 41 -11.68 -13.82 36.76
C LEU A 41 -10.40 -13.40 36.02
N ILE A 42 -9.41 -14.29 35.85
CA ILE A 42 -8.16 -13.99 35.11
C ILE A 42 -8.46 -13.52 33.68
N ALA A 43 -9.42 -14.14 32.99
CA ALA A 43 -9.80 -13.74 31.63
C ALA A 43 -10.50 -12.36 31.58
N THR A 44 -11.29 -12.02 32.61
CA THR A 44 -12.12 -10.80 32.63
C THR A 44 -11.50 -9.62 33.38
N VAL A 45 -10.44 -9.82 34.17
CA VAL A 45 -9.78 -8.77 34.98
C VAL A 45 -9.33 -7.58 34.13
N ARG A 46 -8.92 -7.81 32.88
CA ARG A 46 -8.51 -6.72 31.97
C ARG A 46 -9.62 -5.71 31.75
N ASN A 47 -10.87 -6.18 31.65
CA ASN A 47 -12.05 -5.39 31.31
C ASN A 47 -12.73 -4.75 32.52
N LYS A 48 -12.31 -5.08 33.75
CA LYS A 48 -12.90 -4.48 34.96
C LYS A 48 -12.44 -3.03 35.18
N PRO A 49 -13.29 -2.12 35.66
CA PRO A 49 -12.91 -0.72 35.94
C PRO A 49 -12.20 -0.60 37.31
N TRP A 50 -11.11 -1.34 37.51
CA TRP A 50 -10.33 -1.31 38.76
C TRP A 50 -8.97 -0.62 38.57
N PRO A 51 -8.43 0.04 39.61
CA PRO A 51 -7.06 0.55 39.60
C PRO A 51 -6.04 -0.56 39.33
N MET A 52 -4.96 -0.26 38.60
CA MET A 52 -3.96 -1.28 38.21
C MET A 52 -3.36 -2.03 39.40
N ALA A 53 -3.12 -1.35 40.53
CA ALA A 53 -2.59 -1.98 41.74
C ALA A 53 -3.55 -3.02 42.37
N LYS A 54 -4.86 -2.83 42.21
CA LYS A 54 -5.87 -3.79 42.67
C LYS A 54 -6.01 -4.95 41.68
N LYS A 55 -6.03 -4.65 40.37
CA LYS A 55 -6.03 -5.68 39.32
C LYS A 55 -4.84 -6.63 39.45
N LEU A 56 -3.64 -6.11 39.71
CA LEU A 56 -2.42 -6.91 39.80
C LEU A 56 -2.45 -7.87 41.01
N ARG A 57 -2.96 -7.41 42.16
CA ARG A 57 -3.12 -8.22 43.37
C ARG A 57 -4.11 -9.37 43.15
N GLU A 58 -5.32 -9.05 42.71
CA GLU A 58 -6.38 -10.02 42.44
C GLU A 58 -5.98 -11.05 41.37
N LEU A 59 -5.25 -10.60 40.34
CA LEU A 59 -4.74 -11.48 39.29
C LEU A 59 -3.66 -12.42 39.82
N ARG A 60 -2.74 -11.93 40.66
CA ARG A 60 -1.68 -12.74 41.26
C ARG A 60 -2.25 -13.78 42.23
N GLU A 61 -3.19 -13.38 43.08
CA GLU A 61 -3.91 -14.29 44.00
C GLU A 61 -4.72 -15.35 43.24
N ALA A 62 -5.42 -14.97 42.16
CA ALA A 62 -6.15 -15.92 41.32
C ALA A 62 -5.20 -16.90 40.60
N GLN A 63 -4.05 -16.43 40.12
CA GLN A 63 -3.03 -17.29 39.49
C GLN A 63 -2.42 -18.29 40.47
N GLU A 64 -2.05 -17.82 41.68
CA GLU A 64 -1.50 -18.67 42.74
C GLU A 64 -2.51 -19.74 43.19
N PHE A 65 -3.80 -19.37 43.30
CA PHE A 65 -4.87 -20.31 43.65
C PHE A 65 -5.05 -21.37 42.55
N VAL A 66 -5.14 -20.97 41.28
CA VAL A 66 -5.29 -21.91 40.16
C VAL A 66 -4.08 -22.84 40.07
N GLU A 67 -2.86 -22.34 40.23
CA GLU A 67 -1.63 -23.16 40.19
C GLU A 67 -1.56 -24.18 41.33
N LYS A 68 -1.98 -23.78 42.54
CA LYS A 68 -2.01 -24.66 43.72
C LYS A 68 -3.02 -25.80 43.57
N TYR A 69 -4.20 -25.54 43.01
CA TYR A 69 -5.29 -26.52 42.95
C TYR A 69 -5.34 -27.31 41.63
N GLU A 70 -4.91 -26.76 40.49
CA GLU A 70 -4.75 -27.55 39.24
C GLU A 70 -3.73 -28.69 39.41
N GLY A 71 -2.65 -28.45 40.16
CA GLY A 71 -1.62 -29.48 40.44
C GLY A 71 -2.10 -30.61 41.37
N VAL A 72 -3.12 -30.34 42.19
CA VAL A 72 -3.71 -31.30 43.14
C VAL A 72 -4.87 -32.08 42.50
N LEU A 73 -5.63 -31.44 41.62
CA LEU A 73 -6.75 -32.05 40.88
C LEU A 73 -6.31 -32.97 39.72
N GLY A 74 -5.08 -32.83 39.22
CA GLY A 74 -4.49 -33.77 38.26
C GLY A 74 -4.18 -35.15 38.87
N LYS A 75 -5.21 -35.98 39.12
CA LYS A 75 -5.07 -37.41 39.47
C LYS A 75 -4.67 -38.21 38.23
N GLY A 76 -3.48 -38.83 38.25
CA GLY A 76 -3.08 -39.88 37.29
C GLY A 76 -1.62 -39.80 36.86
N LYS A 77 -1.01 -40.96 36.55
CA LYS A 77 0.41 -41.23 36.23
C LYS A 77 1.11 -40.32 35.17
N GLY A 78 0.42 -39.32 34.62
CA GLY A 78 0.95 -38.31 33.70
C GLY A 78 1.48 -37.02 34.34
N LYS A 79 1.49 -36.86 35.67
CA LYS A 79 1.93 -35.62 36.37
C LYS A 79 3.25 -35.04 35.90
N ARG A 80 4.29 -35.87 35.71
CA ARG A 80 5.59 -35.43 35.18
C ARG A 80 5.50 -34.96 33.73
N LEU A 81 4.76 -35.67 32.89
CA LEU A 81 4.59 -35.34 31.48
C LEU A 81 3.76 -34.07 31.29
N TYR A 82 2.70 -33.91 32.07
CA TYR A 82 1.82 -32.74 32.05
C TYR A 82 2.52 -31.49 32.61
N ALA A 83 3.23 -31.61 33.74
CA ALA A 83 4.05 -30.53 34.28
C ALA A 83 5.18 -30.14 33.30
N TYR A 84 5.84 -31.12 32.67
CA TYR A 84 6.84 -30.86 31.64
C TYR A 84 6.23 -30.16 30.41
N ARG A 85 5.08 -30.61 29.91
CA ARG A 85 4.35 -29.95 28.82
C ARG A 85 3.96 -28.52 29.16
N MET A 86 3.48 -28.26 30.39
CA MET A 86 3.17 -26.90 30.84
C MET A 86 4.42 -26.03 30.98
N LEU A 87 5.54 -26.56 31.46
CA LEU A 87 6.81 -25.82 31.55
C LEU A 87 7.35 -25.47 30.15
N VAL A 88 7.25 -26.40 29.20
CA VAL A 88 7.60 -26.16 27.79
C VAL A 88 6.66 -25.12 27.18
N ALA A 89 5.35 -25.20 27.41
CA ALA A 89 4.39 -24.21 26.93
C ALA A 89 4.63 -22.81 27.54
N LYS A 90 4.86 -22.70 28.85
CA LYS A 90 5.21 -21.44 29.52
C LYS A 90 6.52 -20.87 28.96
N LYS A 91 7.56 -21.70 28.75
CA LYS A 91 8.81 -21.29 28.11
C LYS A 91 8.62 -20.86 26.66
N TRP A 92 7.76 -21.55 25.90
CA TRP A 92 7.44 -21.21 24.51
C TRP A 92 6.71 -19.88 24.39
N VAL A 93 5.73 -19.63 25.26
CA VAL A 93 5.03 -18.33 25.33
C VAL A 93 5.99 -17.22 25.72
N LYS A 94 6.88 -17.47 26.69
CA LYS A 94 7.90 -16.49 27.09
C LYS A 94 8.90 -16.22 25.96
N PHE A 95 9.39 -17.26 25.30
CA PHE A 95 10.28 -17.14 24.14
C PHE A 95 9.61 -16.38 23.00
N LYS A 96 8.34 -16.68 22.68
CA LYS A 96 7.58 -15.94 21.67
C LYS A 96 7.48 -14.46 22.01
N ARG A 97 7.18 -14.12 23.26
CA ARG A 97 7.10 -12.72 23.72
C ARG A 97 8.47 -12.03 23.68
N ASP A 98 9.53 -12.72 24.09
CA ASP A 98 10.88 -12.16 24.08
C ASP A 98 11.40 -12.02 22.64
N PHE A 99 11.01 -12.91 21.73
CA PHE A 99 11.26 -12.79 20.28
C PHE A 99 10.47 -11.63 19.66
N ASP A 100 9.21 -11.42 20.03
CA ASP A 100 8.42 -10.27 19.57
C ASP A 100 9.02 -8.94 20.09
N ASN A 101 9.51 -8.92 21.33
CA ASN A 101 10.25 -7.79 21.89
C ASN A 101 11.56 -7.54 21.15
N PHE A 102 12.33 -8.60 20.87
CA PHE A 102 13.57 -8.51 20.10
C PHE A 102 13.32 -8.04 18.67
N LYS A 103 12.30 -8.59 18.01
CA LYS A 103 11.86 -8.14 16.68
C LYS A 103 11.54 -6.66 16.69
N THR A 104 10.81 -6.18 17.70
CA THR A 104 10.47 -4.75 17.87
C THR A 104 11.70 -3.88 18.08
N GLN A 105 12.71 -4.37 18.81
CA GLN A 105 13.99 -3.68 19.01
C GLN A 105 14.89 -3.71 17.78
N CYS A 106 14.81 -4.75 16.95
CA CYS A 106 15.53 -4.87 15.68
C CYS A 106 14.89 -4.03 14.56
N ILE A 107 13.72 -3.43 14.78
CA ILE A 107 13.17 -2.48 13.82
C ILE A 107 14.04 -1.22 13.88
N PRO A 108 14.71 -0.85 12.78
CA PRO A 108 15.57 0.33 12.78
C PRO A 108 14.76 1.56 13.18
N TRP A 109 15.33 2.31 14.11
CA TRP A 109 14.90 3.65 14.52
C TRP A 109 13.50 3.74 15.16
N GLU A 110 12.87 2.62 15.52
CA GLU A 110 11.53 2.59 16.17
C GLU A 110 11.49 3.44 17.45
N MET A 111 12.50 3.31 18.32
CA MET A 111 12.58 4.09 19.57
C MET A 111 12.74 5.59 19.29
N LYS A 112 13.57 5.95 18.30
CA LYS A 112 13.79 7.35 17.91
C LYS A 112 12.54 7.98 17.31
N ILE A 113 11.80 7.23 16.51
CA ILE A 113 10.51 7.68 15.96
C ILE A 113 9.48 7.89 17.09
N LYS A 114 9.42 6.99 18.08
CA LYS A 114 8.54 7.15 19.25
C LYS A 114 8.90 8.33 20.13
N ASP A 115 10.19 8.60 20.31
CA ASP A 115 10.64 9.80 21.03
C ASP A 115 10.18 11.06 20.28
N ILE A 116 10.34 11.11 18.95
CA ILE A 116 9.87 12.21 18.11
C ILE A 116 8.34 12.33 18.16
N GLU A 117 7.61 11.21 18.13
CA GLU A 117 6.14 11.17 18.28
C GLU A 117 5.69 11.76 19.62
N SER A 118 6.42 11.44 20.70
CA SER A 118 6.12 11.97 22.03
C SER A 118 6.42 13.47 22.16
N HIS A 119 7.41 14.00 21.44
CA HIS A 119 7.81 15.41 21.51
C HIS A 119 7.04 16.32 20.53
N PHE A 120 6.78 15.84 19.31
CA PHE A 120 6.24 16.62 18.19
C PHE A 120 4.85 16.16 17.74
N GLY A 121 4.32 15.08 18.31
CA GLY A 121 3.01 14.53 17.99
C GLY A 121 3.01 13.56 16.81
N SER A 122 1.84 12.94 16.57
CA SER A 122 1.71 11.86 15.59
C SER A 122 1.84 12.32 14.13
N SER A 123 1.55 13.60 13.84
CA SER A 123 1.67 14.16 12.48
C SER A 123 3.12 14.13 11.98
N VAL A 124 4.06 14.61 12.79
CA VAL A 124 5.51 14.58 12.47
C VAL A 124 6.03 13.15 12.47
N ALA A 125 5.58 12.31 13.41
CA ALA A 125 5.98 10.90 13.46
C ALA A 125 5.54 10.12 12.20
N SER A 126 4.38 10.42 11.65
CA SER A 126 3.84 9.78 10.45
C SER A 126 4.78 9.92 9.25
N TYR A 127 5.48 11.06 9.11
CA TYR A 127 6.51 11.24 8.07
C TYR A 127 7.67 10.25 8.22
N PHE A 128 8.22 10.10 9.42
CA PHE A 128 9.35 9.18 9.64
C PHE A 128 8.93 7.70 9.54
N ILE A 129 7.70 7.37 9.95
CA ILE A 129 7.11 6.04 9.76
C ILE A 129 7.00 5.72 8.26
N PHE A 130 6.51 6.66 7.47
CA PHE A 130 6.45 6.54 6.01
C PHE A 130 7.84 6.42 5.37
N LEU A 131 8.79 7.27 5.79
CA LEU A 131 10.16 7.26 5.28
C LEU A 131 10.83 5.90 5.54
N ARG A 132 10.68 5.35 6.74
CA ARG A 132 11.18 4.03 7.10
C ARG A 132 10.55 2.93 6.25
N TRP A 133 9.24 2.99 6.03
CA TRP A 133 8.54 2.03 5.20
C TRP A 133 9.05 2.09 3.74
N MET A 134 9.16 3.29 3.17
CA MET A 134 9.68 3.53 1.82
C MET A 134 11.12 3.03 1.68
N TYR A 135 11.98 3.33 2.66
CA TYR A 135 13.35 2.83 2.70
C TYR A 135 13.39 1.30 2.75
N GLY A 136 12.55 0.67 3.57
CA GLY A 136 12.45 -0.79 3.65
C GLY A 136 12.05 -1.44 2.33
N VAL A 137 11.07 -0.87 1.62
CA VAL A 137 10.69 -1.34 0.28
C VAL A 137 11.85 -1.19 -0.71
N ASN A 138 12.49 -0.01 -0.75
CA ASN A 138 13.62 0.24 -1.64
C ASN A 138 14.82 -0.67 -1.36
N LEU A 139 15.06 -1.04 -0.11
CA LEU A 139 16.14 -1.97 0.26
C LEU A 139 15.87 -3.39 -0.27
N VAL A 140 14.61 -3.86 -0.26
CA VAL A 140 14.24 -5.14 -0.88
C VAL A 140 14.40 -5.08 -2.40
N LEU A 141 13.95 -3.99 -3.04
CA LEU A 141 14.10 -3.80 -4.48
C LEU A 141 15.58 -3.76 -4.89
N PHE A 142 16.40 -3.05 -4.12
CA PHE A 142 17.85 -3.03 -4.29
C PHE A 142 18.43 -4.44 -4.16
N GLY A 143 18.02 -5.22 -3.16
CA GLY A 143 18.45 -6.61 -3.01
C GLY A 143 18.12 -7.50 -4.21
N LEU A 144 16.95 -7.32 -4.84
CA LEU A 144 16.55 -8.06 -6.04
C LEU A 144 17.42 -7.69 -7.25
N ILE A 145 17.62 -6.39 -7.51
CA ILE A 145 18.42 -5.91 -8.65
C ILE A 145 19.90 -6.26 -8.43
N PHE A 146 20.42 -5.97 -7.24
CA PHE A 146 21.80 -6.26 -6.89
C PHE A 146 22.08 -7.76 -6.95
N GLY A 147 21.22 -8.58 -6.36
CA GLY A 147 21.38 -10.04 -6.29
C GLY A 147 21.25 -10.77 -7.62
N LEU A 148 20.30 -10.38 -8.47
CA LEU A 148 19.95 -11.13 -9.70
C LEU A 148 20.49 -10.51 -10.99
N VAL A 149 20.90 -9.23 -10.96
CA VAL A 149 21.40 -8.52 -12.14
C VAL A 149 22.86 -8.14 -11.95
N ILE A 150 23.19 -7.42 -10.87
CA ILE A 150 24.54 -6.86 -10.67
C ILE A 150 25.55 -7.96 -10.29
N ILE A 151 25.25 -8.80 -9.30
CA ILE A 151 26.16 -9.86 -8.83
C ILE A 151 26.52 -10.84 -9.96
N PRO A 152 25.56 -11.39 -10.74
CA PRO A 152 25.89 -12.28 -11.86
C PRO A 152 26.76 -11.60 -12.91
N GLU A 153 26.52 -10.33 -13.21
CA GLU A 153 27.32 -9.60 -14.20
C GLU A 153 28.74 -9.30 -13.71
N VAL A 154 28.92 -8.96 -12.43
CA VAL A 154 30.24 -8.68 -11.86
C VAL A 154 31.07 -9.95 -11.69
N LEU A 155 30.45 -11.07 -11.29
CA LEU A 155 31.17 -12.33 -11.04
C LEU A 155 31.40 -13.17 -12.31
N MET A 156 30.45 -13.16 -13.24
CA MET A 156 30.45 -14.06 -14.41
C MET A 156 30.56 -13.33 -15.75
N GLY A 157 30.44 -12.00 -15.75
CA GLY A 157 30.59 -11.16 -16.93
C GLY A 157 32.02 -11.04 -17.40
N VAL A 158 32.18 -10.65 -18.66
CA VAL A 158 33.48 -10.28 -19.23
C VAL A 158 34.10 -9.13 -18.42
N PRO A 159 35.40 -9.19 -18.10
CA PRO A 159 36.06 -8.24 -17.21
C PRO A 159 36.06 -6.83 -17.79
N TYR A 160 36.07 -5.83 -16.91
CA TYR A 160 36.27 -4.42 -17.26
C TYR A 160 37.53 -4.28 -18.14
N GLY A 161 37.46 -3.56 -19.26
CA GLY A 161 38.58 -3.52 -20.22
C GLY A 161 38.35 -4.23 -21.56
N SER A 162 37.43 -5.20 -21.62
CA SER A 162 37.33 -6.11 -22.77
C SER A 162 36.38 -5.66 -23.89
N ILE A 163 35.47 -4.72 -23.62
CA ILE A 163 34.50 -4.17 -24.60
C ILE A 163 34.49 -2.64 -24.46
N PRO A 164 34.43 -1.86 -25.57
CA PRO A 164 34.36 -0.39 -25.53
C PRO A 164 33.25 0.21 -24.67
N ARG A 165 32.17 -0.56 -24.43
CA ARG A 165 31.02 -0.18 -23.58
C ARG A 165 31.27 -0.36 -22.08
N LYS A 166 32.36 -1.04 -21.70
CA LYS A 166 32.77 -1.31 -20.31
C LYS A 166 34.09 -0.61 -19.96
N THR A 167 34.48 0.40 -20.72
CA THR A 167 35.75 1.12 -20.55
C THR A 167 35.54 2.59 -20.81
N VAL A 168 36.05 3.44 -19.91
CA VAL A 168 36.17 4.87 -20.20
C VAL A 168 37.10 5.05 -21.41
N PRO A 169 36.74 5.88 -22.41
CA PRO A 169 37.65 6.23 -23.49
C PRO A 169 38.93 6.87 -22.93
N ARG A 170 40.10 6.52 -23.48
CA ARG A 170 41.42 7.02 -23.01
C ARG A 170 41.54 8.55 -22.99
N ALA A 171 40.72 9.26 -23.77
CA ALA A 171 40.69 10.73 -23.80
C ALA A 171 39.95 11.36 -22.60
N GLU A 172 39.09 10.61 -21.92
CA GLU A 172 38.27 11.07 -20.79
C GLU A 172 38.80 10.53 -19.44
N GLU A 173 39.79 9.64 -19.48
CA GLU A 173 40.31 8.90 -18.31
C GLU A 173 40.93 9.84 -17.24
N GLU A 174 41.56 10.94 -17.66
CA GLU A 174 42.18 11.93 -16.76
C GLU A 174 41.16 12.78 -16.00
N LYS A 175 39.97 13.01 -16.58
CA LYS A 175 38.88 13.79 -15.96
C LYS A 175 37.79 12.91 -15.35
N ALA A 176 37.84 11.60 -15.57
CA ALA A 176 36.79 10.67 -15.16
C ALA A 176 36.67 10.50 -13.63
N MET A 177 37.68 10.93 -12.85
CA MET A 177 37.66 10.97 -11.38
C MET A 177 37.35 12.35 -10.80
N ASP A 178 37.14 13.37 -11.63
CA ASP A 178 36.78 14.70 -11.13
C ASP A 178 35.38 14.67 -10.50
N PHE A 179 35.26 15.30 -9.33
CA PHE A 179 34.00 15.33 -8.57
C PHE A 179 32.83 15.93 -9.37
N SER A 180 33.10 16.92 -10.22
CA SER A 180 32.09 17.53 -11.10
C SER A 180 31.53 16.53 -12.11
N VAL A 181 32.38 15.70 -12.69
CA VAL A 181 32.01 14.71 -13.71
C VAL A 181 31.28 13.53 -13.06
N LEU A 182 31.72 13.11 -11.88
CA LEU A 182 31.06 12.06 -11.09
C LEU A 182 29.68 12.49 -10.57
N TRP A 183 29.52 13.76 -10.18
CA TRP A 183 28.25 14.31 -9.72
C TRP A 183 27.19 14.35 -10.83
N ASP A 184 27.62 14.58 -12.07
CA ASP A 184 26.77 14.52 -13.27
C ASP A 184 26.54 13.07 -13.77
N PHE A 185 26.98 12.06 -13.00
CA PHE A 185 26.93 10.64 -13.33
C PHE A 185 27.73 10.26 -14.60
N GLU A 186 28.72 11.07 -14.98
CA GLU A 186 29.64 10.81 -16.08
C GLU A 186 30.94 10.15 -15.60
N GLY A 187 31.89 9.92 -16.53
CA GLY A 187 33.16 9.26 -16.21
C GLY A 187 33.00 7.80 -15.81
N TYR A 188 33.68 7.36 -14.74
CA TYR A 188 33.65 5.96 -14.32
C TYR A 188 32.27 5.44 -13.89
N ILE A 189 31.39 6.33 -13.41
CA ILE A 189 30.03 5.97 -12.97
C ILE A 189 29.18 5.52 -14.17
N LYS A 190 29.28 6.21 -15.31
CA LYS A 190 28.59 5.86 -16.56
C LYS A 190 28.93 4.46 -17.09
N TYR A 191 30.16 4.01 -16.87
CA TYR A 191 30.67 2.69 -17.28
C TYR A 191 30.61 1.66 -16.15
N SER A 192 29.74 1.86 -15.16
CA SER A 192 29.48 0.93 -14.05
C SER A 192 28.27 0.03 -14.32
N ALA A 193 28.21 -1.12 -13.64
CA ALA A 193 27.08 -2.05 -13.67
C ALA A 193 25.74 -1.45 -13.19
N LEU A 194 25.76 -0.25 -12.62
CA LEU A 194 24.55 0.50 -12.28
C LEU A 194 23.81 1.04 -13.51
N PHE A 195 24.52 1.25 -14.63
CA PHE A 195 23.95 1.84 -15.85
C PHE A 195 23.69 0.79 -16.92
N TYR A 196 22.60 1.01 -17.67
CA TYR A 196 22.21 0.14 -18.78
C TYR A 196 23.33 -0.05 -19.82
N GLY A 197 24.13 1.01 -20.06
CA GLY A 197 25.22 1.01 -21.04
C GLY A 197 26.31 -0.05 -20.81
N PHE A 198 26.45 -0.54 -19.57
CA PHE A 198 27.44 -1.54 -19.17
C PHE A 198 27.09 -2.97 -19.60
N TYR A 199 25.79 -3.27 -19.76
CA TYR A 199 25.31 -4.62 -20.01
C TYR A 199 25.50 -5.03 -21.48
N ASN A 200 25.96 -6.26 -21.70
CA ASN A 200 26.21 -6.80 -23.05
C ASN A 200 24.96 -7.49 -23.62
N ASN A 201 24.79 -7.47 -24.95
CA ASN A 201 23.66 -8.09 -25.65
C ASN A 201 23.86 -9.60 -25.94
N GLN A 202 24.76 -10.26 -25.20
CA GLN A 202 25.00 -11.69 -25.37
C GLN A 202 23.94 -12.52 -24.66
N ARG A 203 23.48 -13.58 -25.34
CA ARG A 203 22.35 -14.41 -24.89
C ARG A 203 22.60 -15.16 -23.58
N THR A 204 23.86 -15.48 -23.27
CA THR A 204 24.28 -16.16 -22.05
C THR A 204 25.67 -15.71 -21.62
N ILE A 205 25.87 -15.52 -20.31
CA ILE A 205 27.13 -15.08 -19.71
C ILE A 205 27.61 -16.11 -18.69
N GLY A 206 28.94 -16.31 -18.63
CA GLY A 206 29.63 -17.19 -17.69
C GLY A 206 29.52 -18.70 -17.94
N TRP A 207 30.21 -19.47 -17.08
CA TRP A 207 30.19 -20.94 -17.10
C TRP A 207 28.80 -21.52 -16.79
N LEU A 208 27.98 -20.81 -16.01
CA LEU A 208 26.61 -21.20 -15.63
C LEU A 208 25.55 -20.94 -16.72
N ARG A 209 25.91 -20.40 -17.89
CA ARG A 209 24.99 -20.04 -18.99
C ARG A 209 23.82 -19.16 -18.51
N TYR A 210 24.10 -18.17 -17.66
CA TYR A 210 23.09 -17.27 -17.12
C TYR A 210 22.55 -16.34 -18.22
N ARG A 211 21.23 -16.29 -18.41
CA ARG A 211 20.59 -15.45 -19.44
C ARG A 211 20.36 -14.04 -18.93
N LEU A 212 21.41 -13.22 -18.93
CA LEU A 212 21.37 -11.87 -18.37
C LEU A 212 20.29 -10.96 -18.98
N PRO A 213 20.07 -10.90 -20.32
CA PRO A 213 19.03 -10.03 -20.88
C PRO A 213 17.62 -10.42 -20.42
N MET A 214 17.36 -11.73 -20.27
CA MET A 214 16.09 -12.24 -19.75
C MET A 214 15.94 -11.98 -18.26
N ALA A 215 17.01 -12.16 -17.48
CA ALA A 215 17.01 -11.86 -16.06
C ALA A 215 16.77 -10.37 -15.81
N TYR A 216 17.43 -9.49 -16.56
CA TYR A 216 17.22 -8.05 -16.49
C TYR A 216 15.76 -7.67 -16.75
N PHE A 217 15.17 -8.20 -17.83
CA PHE A 217 13.77 -7.95 -18.15
C PHE A 217 12.82 -8.48 -17.06
N MET A 218 13.01 -9.74 -16.63
CA MET A 218 12.12 -10.38 -15.66
C MET A 218 12.24 -9.77 -14.27
N VAL A 219 13.46 -9.39 -13.85
CA VAL A 219 13.70 -8.65 -12.61
C VAL A 219 13.05 -7.27 -12.69
N GLY A 220 13.18 -6.55 -13.81
CA GLY A 220 12.52 -5.26 -14.01
C GLY A 220 11.00 -5.35 -13.87
N VAL A 221 10.36 -6.31 -14.55
CA VAL A 221 8.91 -6.57 -14.43
C VAL A 221 8.55 -6.96 -12.98
N SER A 222 9.34 -7.81 -12.33
CA SER A 222 9.08 -8.25 -10.96
C SER A 222 9.22 -7.13 -9.92
N VAL A 223 10.21 -6.25 -10.07
CA VAL A 223 10.45 -5.09 -9.21
C VAL A 223 9.29 -4.11 -9.33
N PHE A 224 8.85 -3.83 -10.56
CA PHE A 224 7.70 -2.98 -10.81
C PHE A 224 6.39 -3.58 -10.28
N GLY A 225 6.16 -4.87 -10.53
CA GLY A 225 4.97 -5.57 -10.03
C GLY A 225 4.93 -5.65 -8.51
N TYR A 226 6.07 -5.95 -7.87
CA TYR A 226 6.19 -6.04 -6.41
C TYR A 226 5.99 -4.68 -5.74
N SER A 227 6.59 -3.61 -6.27
CA SER A 227 6.43 -2.26 -5.72
C SER A 227 4.97 -1.81 -5.79
N LEU A 228 4.31 -1.98 -6.93
CA LEU A 228 2.89 -1.68 -7.08
C LEU A 228 2.03 -2.50 -6.13
N MET A 229 2.24 -3.81 -6.06
CA MET A 229 1.44 -4.68 -5.20
C MET A 229 1.58 -4.29 -3.72
N ILE A 230 2.79 -3.94 -3.27
CA ILE A 230 3.02 -3.49 -1.89
C ILE A 230 2.38 -2.13 -1.62
N VAL A 231 2.50 -1.17 -2.54
CA VAL A 231 1.87 0.14 -2.38
C VAL A 231 0.35 -0.02 -2.29
N ILE A 232 -0.25 -0.78 -3.20
CA ILE A 232 -1.69 -1.06 -3.23
C ILE A 232 -2.12 -1.76 -1.94
N ARG A 233 -1.40 -2.81 -1.52
CA ARG A 233 -1.72 -3.55 -0.30
C ARG A 233 -1.60 -2.66 0.95
N SER A 234 -0.56 -1.83 1.02
CA SER A 234 -0.34 -0.89 2.12
C SER A 234 -1.46 0.15 2.17
N MET A 235 -1.81 0.74 1.02
CA MET A 235 -2.90 1.71 0.89
C MET A 235 -4.25 1.08 1.28
N ALA A 236 -4.55 -0.13 0.78
CA ALA A 236 -5.77 -0.85 1.12
C ALA A 236 -5.87 -1.17 2.62
N SER A 237 -4.76 -1.60 3.24
CA SER A 237 -4.73 -1.88 4.68
C SER A 237 -4.94 -0.62 5.52
N ASN A 238 -4.42 0.53 5.07
CA ASN A 238 -4.58 1.80 5.77
C ASN A 238 -6.01 2.34 5.64
N THR A 239 -6.70 2.07 4.53
CA THR A 239 -8.12 2.42 4.33
C THR A 239 -9.08 1.49 5.08
N GLN A 240 -8.73 0.21 5.26
CA GLN A 240 -9.57 -0.73 6.02
C GLN A 240 -9.60 -0.43 7.52
N GLY A 241 -8.51 0.11 8.08
CA GLY A 241 -8.44 0.51 9.49
C GLY A 241 -9.39 1.64 9.88
N SER A 242 -9.83 2.47 8.92
CA SER A 242 -10.78 3.56 9.14
C SER A 242 -12.24 3.18 8.88
N ALA A 243 -12.51 2.01 8.29
CA ALA A 243 -13.86 1.54 7.96
C ALA A 243 -14.39 0.46 8.92
N SER A 244 -13.58 -0.02 9.87
CA SER A 244 -13.94 -1.08 10.81
C SER A 244 -14.39 -0.51 12.16
N ASP A 245 -15.52 0.18 12.17
CA ASP A 245 -16.38 0.14 13.35
C ASP A 245 -17.83 0.35 12.91
N GLY A 246 -18.65 -0.70 12.98
CA GLY A 246 -20.06 -0.67 12.53
C GLY A 246 -20.94 0.32 13.31
N GLU A 247 -20.48 0.80 14.47
CA GLU A 247 -21.11 1.89 15.22
C GLU A 247 -20.71 3.29 14.71
N SER A 248 -19.51 3.44 14.14
CA SER A 248 -19.02 4.72 13.61
C SER A 248 -19.71 5.16 12.32
N ALA A 249 -20.26 4.21 11.55
CA ALA A 249 -21.04 4.49 10.36
C ALA A 249 -22.29 5.33 10.67
N ASN A 250 -22.93 5.10 11.83
CA ASN A 250 -24.11 5.86 12.27
C ASN A 250 -23.78 7.29 12.71
N PHE A 251 -22.52 7.60 13.04
CA PHE A 251 -22.08 8.92 13.50
C PHE A 251 -21.01 9.55 12.59
N THR A 252 -21.03 9.21 11.30
CA THR A 252 -20.02 9.68 10.33
C THR A 252 -19.91 11.22 10.31
N PHE A 253 -21.04 11.94 10.41
CA PHE A 253 -21.05 13.41 10.50
C PHE A 253 -20.45 13.94 11.80
N SER A 254 -20.83 13.38 12.94
CA SER A 254 -20.31 13.79 14.25
C SER A 254 -18.81 13.54 14.34
N PHE A 255 -18.35 12.38 13.88
CA PHE A 255 -16.93 12.05 13.87
C PHE A 255 -16.14 13.00 12.97
N LYS A 256 -16.62 13.30 11.75
CA LYS A 256 -16.01 14.30 10.86
C LYS A 256 -15.98 15.69 11.51
N MET A 257 -17.03 16.10 12.22
CA MET A 257 -17.07 17.39 12.91
C MET A 257 -16.00 17.49 14.00
N PHE A 258 -15.92 16.49 14.88
CA PHE A 258 -15.00 16.53 16.02
C PHE A 258 -13.54 16.27 15.65
N THR A 259 -13.26 15.56 14.55
CA THR A 259 -11.89 15.20 14.13
C THR A 259 -11.30 16.10 13.05
N SER A 260 -12.12 16.93 12.40
CA SER A 260 -11.66 17.80 11.31
C SER A 260 -10.92 19.05 11.79
N TRP A 261 -11.12 19.44 13.05
CA TRP A 261 -10.51 20.64 13.62
C TRP A 261 -9.02 20.43 13.91
N ASP A 262 -8.19 21.36 13.44
CA ASP A 262 -6.75 21.38 13.69
C ASP A 262 -6.35 22.70 14.35
N TYR A 263 -5.94 22.63 15.62
CA TYR A 263 -5.55 23.81 16.40
C TYR A 263 -4.11 24.27 16.13
N LEU A 264 -3.32 23.53 15.35
CA LEU A 264 -1.91 23.82 15.08
C LEU A 264 -1.71 24.75 13.88
N ILE A 265 -2.78 25.10 13.17
CA ILE A 265 -2.70 25.96 11.98
C ILE A 265 -2.62 27.44 12.40
N GLY A 266 -1.43 28.01 12.33
CA GLY A 266 -1.18 29.44 12.59
C GLY A 266 -1.22 30.35 11.36
N ASN A 267 -1.24 29.79 10.14
CA ASN A 267 -1.26 30.56 8.90
C ASN A 267 -2.70 30.72 8.39
N SER A 268 -3.12 31.96 8.11
CA SER A 268 -4.46 32.29 7.60
C SER A 268 -4.78 31.58 6.29
N GLU A 269 -3.84 31.53 5.33
CA GLU A 269 -4.09 30.87 4.05
C GLU A 269 -4.30 29.37 4.19
N THR A 270 -3.60 28.75 5.15
CA THR A 270 -3.75 27.32 5.45
C THR A 270 -5.07 27.05 6.19
N ALA A 271 -5.52 28.00 7.03
CA ALA A 271 -6.80 27.91 7.71
C ALA A 271 -7.98 28.01 6.71
N ASP A 272 -7.91 28.91 5.73
CA ASP A 272 -8.92 29.03 4.68
C ASP A 272 -8.99 27.77 3.80
N ASN A 273 -7.83 27.21 3.42
CA ASN A 273 -7.76 25.94 2.71
C ASN A 273 -8.34 24.78 3.53
N LYS A 274 -8.06 24.74 4.84
CA LYS A 274 -8.62 23.73 5.74
C LYS A 274 -10.14 23.89 5.86
N TYR A 275 -10.64 25.12 6.00
CA TYR A 275 -12.08 25.41 6.04
C TYR A 275 -12.79 24.97 4.75
N ALA A 276 -12.23 25.30 3.59
CA ALA A 276 -12.75 24.85 2.29
C ALA A 276 -12.74 23.32 2.16
N SER A 277 -11.67 22.67 2.62
CA SER A 277 -11.55 21.20 2.65
C SER A 277 -12.61 20.54 3.53
N ILE A 278 -12.82 21.05 4.75
CA ILE A 278 -13.84 20.56 5.69
C ILE A 278 -15.23 20.74 5.08
N THR A 279 -15.53 21.92 4.56
CA THR A 279 -16.82 22.23 3.91
C THR A 279 -17.09 21.28 2.75
N THR A 280 -16.08 21.01 1.93
CA THR A 280 -16.19 20.08 0.80
C THR A 280 -16.43 18.65 1.27
N SER A 281 -15.73 18.20 2.31
CA SER A 281 -15.94 16.88 2.91
C SER A 281 -17.36 16.69 3.45
N PHE A 282 -17.92 17.71 4.10
CA PHE A 282 -19.32 17.69 4.55
C PHE A 282 -20.31 17.68 3.39
N LYS A 283 -20.13 18.55 2.38
CA LYS A 283 -20.97 18.56 1.18
C LYS A 283 -20.98 17.18 0.51
N GLU A 284 -19.82 16.57 0.37
CA GLU A 284 -19.66 15.25 -0.24
C GLU A 284 -20.40 14.16 0.55
N SER A 285 -20.30 14.19 1.88
CA SER A 285 -20.99 13.23 2.75
C SER A 285 -22.51 13.39 2.72
N ILE A 286 -23.01 14.63 2.62
CA ILE A 286 -24.44 14.92 2.48
C ILE A 286 -24.96 14.39 1.14
N VAL A 287 -24.20 14.61 0.06
CA VAL A 287 -24.55 14.14 -1.29
C VAL A 287 -24.56 12.61 -1.34
N ASP A 288 -23.55 11.95 -0.75
CA ASP A 288 -23.49 10.48 -0.67
C ASP A 288 -24.78 9.91 -0.02
N GLU A 289 -25.26 10.54 1.06
CA GLU A 289 -26.44 10.07 1.80
C GLU A 289 -27.76 10.41 1.10
N GLN A 290 -27.84 11.58 0.44
CA GLN A 290 -28.97 11.94 -0.42
C GLN A 290 -29.12 10.99 -1.60
N GLU A 291 -28.02 10.56 -2.21
CA GLU A 291 -28.06 9.58 -3.30
C GLU A 291 -28.42 8.18 -2.82
N SER A 292 -27.96 7.77 -1.62
CA SER A 292 -28.35 6.47 -1.06
C SER A 292 -29.85 6.35 -0.77
N ASN A 293 -30.51 7.46 -0.44
CA ASN A 293 -31.95 7.51 -0.15
C ASN A 293 -32.83 7.68 -1.39
N LYS A 294 -32.24 7.79 -2.59
CA LYS A 294 -33.00 7.95 -3.83
C LYS A 294 -33.39 6.57 -4.36
N GLU A 295 -34.68 6.22 -4.22
CA GLU A 295 -35.23 5.02 -4.85
C GLU A 295 -35.29 5.22 -6.37
N GLU A 296 -34.31 4.65 -7.09
CA GLU A 296 -34.20 4.77 -8.53
C GLU A 296 -34.93 3.62 -9.24
N ASN A 297 -35.66 3.93 -10.30
CA ASN A 297 -36.28 2.93 -11.17
C ASN A 297 -35.20 2.14 -11.91
N ILE A 298 -34.84 0.97 -11.38
CA ILE A 298 -33.73 0.11 -11.82
C ILE A 298 -33.74 -0.13 -13.34
N HIS A 299 -34.93 -0.27 -13.95
CA HIS A 299 -35.07 -0.56 -15.39
C HIS A 299 -34.74 0.64 -16.29
N LEU A 300 -35.19 1.85 -15.91
CA LEU A 300 -34.98 3.07 -16.72
C LEU A 300 -33.52 3.51 -16.64
N THR A 301 -32.93 3.47 -15.45
CA THR A 301 -31.51 3.77 -15.24
C THR A 301 -30.59 2.80 -15.98
N ARG A 302 -30.92 1.50 -15.96
CA ARG A 302 -30.13 0.50 -16.71
C ARG A 302 -30.22 0.73 -18.22
N PHE A 303 -31.40 1.06 -18.75
CA PHE A 303 -31.58 1.39 -20.15
C PHE A 303 -30.78 2.65 -20.55
N LEU A 304 -30.88 3.71 -19.75
CA LEU A 304 -30.20 4.97 -20.02
C LEU A 304 -28.67 4.84 -19.96
N ARG A 305 -28.15 4.00 -19.04
CA ARG A 305 -26.72 3.63 -18.98
C ARG A 305 -26.26 2.84 -20.21
N VAL A 306 -27.05 1.88 -20.69
CA VAL A 306 -26.70 1.12 -21.91
C VAL A 306 -26.70 2.05 -23.13
N LEU A 307 -27.71 2.91 -23.26
CA LEU A 307 -27.80 3.90 -24.33
C LEU A 307 -26.61 4.86 -24.31
N ALA A 308 -26.27 5.41 -23.15
CA ALA A 308 -25.16 6.35 -23.00
C ALA A 308 -23.81 5.70 -23.33
N ASN A 309 -23.53 4.49 -22.83
CA ASN A 309 -22.30 3.77 -23.15
C ASN A 309 -22.22 3.42 -24.64
N PHE A 310 -23.35 3.08 -25.27
CA PHE A 310 -23.42 2.88 -26.72
C PHE A 310 -23.07 4.16 -27.48
N LEU A 311 -23.65 5.31 -27.11
CA LEU A 311 -23.35 6.60 -27.72
C LEU A 311 -21.87 7.00 -27.56
N ILE A 312 -21.27 6.70 -26.40
CA ILE A 312 -19.86 6.96 -26.13
C ILE A 312 -18.95 6.09 -27.00
N ILE A 313 -19.25 4.79 -27.13
CA ILE A 313 -18.50 3.89 -28.01
C ILE A 313 -18.59 4.39 -29.46
N CYS A 314 -19.77 4.76 -29.93
CA CYS A 314 -19.95 5.33 -31.27
C CYS A 314 -19.15 6.62 -31.46
N CYS A 315 -19.12 7.51 -30.46
CA CYS A 315 -18.34 8.75 -30.51
C CYS A 315 -16.81 8.49 -30.52
N LEU A 316 -16.33 7.54 -29.71
CA LEU A 316 -14.92 7.14 -29.67
C LEU A 316 -14.47 6.46 -30.96
N CYS A 317 -15.26 5.51 -31.48
CA CYS A 317 -14.97 4.86 -32.75
C CYS A 317 -15.06 5.85 -33.92
N GLY A 318 -16.05 6.75 -33.91
CA GLY A 318 -16.23 7.78 -34.92
C GLY A 318 -15.06 8.76 -34.95
N SER A 319 -14.67 9.30 -33.78
CA SER A 319 -13.50 10.17 -33.67
C SER A 319 -12.21 9.46 -34.08
N GLY A 320 -11.98 8.22 -33.63
CA GLY A 320 -10.81 7.42 -34.05
C GLY A 320 -10.73 7.17 -35.56
N TYR A 321 -11.86 6.85 -36.20
CA TYR A 321 -11.94 6.67 -37.65
C TYR A 321 -11.65 7.98 -38.41
N LEU A 322 -12.22 9.10 -37.94
CA LEU A 322 -12.03 10.42 -38.54
C LEU A 322 -10.57 10.85 -38.49
N ILE A 323 -9.89 10.62 -37.36
CA ILE A 323 -8.45 10.89 -37.20
C ILE A 323 -7.63 10.02 -38.16
N TYR A 324 -7.87 8.70 -38.19
CA TYR A 324 -7.16 7.80 -39.09
C TYR A 324 -7.32 8.22 -40.57
N PHE A 325 -8.55 8.56 -40.97
CA PHE A 325 -8.83 9.01 -42.34
C PHE A 325 -8.08 10.30 -42.68
N VAL A 326 -8.11 11.29 -41.79
CA VAL A 326 -7.45 12.59 -42.00
C VAL A 326 -5.92 12.46 -42.02
N VAL A 327 -5.36 11.61 -41.15
CA VAL A 327 -3.92 11.31 -41.14
C VAL A 327 -3.48 10.62 -42.43
N LYS A 328 -4.21 9.57 -42.86
CA LYS A 328 -3.90 8.85 -44.10
C LYS A 328 -3.95 9.77 -45.31
N ARG A 329 -4.97 10.64 -45.35
CA ARG A 329 -5.12 11.63 -46.41
C ARG A 329 -4.02 12.71 -46.36
N SER A 330 -3.61 13.15 -45.18
CA SER A 330 -2.48 14.08 -45.00
C SER A 330 -1.15 13.50 -45.51
N GLN A 331 -0.91 12.20 -45.34
CA GLN A 331 0.26 11.51 -45.90
C GLN A 331 0.23 11.43 -47.43
N GLU A 332 -0.95 11.28 -48.04
CA GLU A 332 -1.10 11.32 -49.51
C GLU A 332 -0.82 12.73 -50.06
N PHE A 333 -1.29 13.78 -49.38
CA PHE A 333 -1.02 15.16 -49.76
C PHE A 333 0.44 15.57 -49.55
N SER A 334 1.12 15.04 -48.53
CA SER A 334 2.55 15.31 -48.30
C SER A 334 3.47 14.82 -49.42
N LYS A 335 2.98 13.93 -50.30
CA LYS A 335 3.71 13.46 -51.50
C LYS A 335 3.50 14.36 -52.72
N MET A 336 2.50 15.24 -52.70
CA MET A 336 2.23 16.20 -53.78
C MET A 336 2.83 17.56 -53.44
N GLN A 337 3.46 18.22 -54.42
CA GLN A 337 4.28 19.41 -54.18
C GLN A 337 3.49 20.74 -54.17
N ASN A 338 2.21 20.71 -54.56
CA ASN A 338 1.32 21.88 -54.60
C ASN A 338 0.08 21.62 -53.73
N VAL A 339 0.14 21.99 -52.44
CA VAL A 339 -0.90 21.71 -51.45
C VAL A 339 -1.41 23.03 -50.87
N SER A 340 -2.74 23.17 -50.79
CA SER A 340 -3.42 24.35 -50.24
C SER A 340 -3.18 24.45 -48.72
N TRP A 341 -3.22 25.67 -48.17
CA TRP A 341 -3.05 25.91 -46.72
C TRP A 341 -4.01 25.07 -45.86
N TYR A 342 -5.24 24.87 -46.35
CA TYR A 342 -6.25 24.05 -45.68
C TYR A 342 -5.86 22.57 -45.60
N GLU A 343 -5.30 22.01 -46.66
CA GLU A 343 -4.89 20.60 -46.74
C GLU A 343 -3.68 20.32 -45.84
N ARG A 344 -2.83 21.33 -45.61
CA ARG A 344 -1.68 21.24 -44.70
C ARG A 344 -2.08 21.26 -43.22
N ASN A 345 -3.08 22.07 -42.87
CA ASN A 345 -3.54 22.21 -41.48
C ASN A 345 -4.78 21.38 -41.17
N GLU A 346 -5.22 20.53 -42.09
CA GLU A 346 -6.44 19.73 -41.96
C GLU A 346 -6.43 18.85 -40.71
N VAL A 347 -5.29 18.21 -40.43
CA VAL A 347 -5.09 17.38 -39.23
C VAL A 347 -5.29 18.24 -37.98
N GLU A 348 -4.57 19.36 -37.87
CA GLU A 348 -4.64 20.25 -36.69
C GLU A 348 -6.04 20.84 -36.47
N ILE A 349 -6.74 21.20 -37.54
CA ILE A 349 -8.11 21.70 -37.48
C ILE A 349 -9.05 20.61 -36.96
N VAL A 350 -8.96 19.39 -37.51
CA VAL A 350 -9.81 18.26 -37.08
C VAL A 350 -9.51 17.87 -35.63
N MET A 351 -8.23 17.83 -35.23
CA MET A 351 -7.85 17.52 -33.85
C MET A 351 -8.39 18.59 -32.88
N SER A 352 -8.31 19.86 -33.25
CA SER A 352 -8.81 20.98 -32.44
C SER A 352 -10.33 20.94 -32.31
N LEU A 353 -11.06 20.63 -33.39
CA LEU A 353 -12.52 20.48 -33.37
C LEU A 353 -12.95 19.30 -32.50
N LEU A 354 -12.29 18.14 -32.62
CA LEU A 354 -12.57 16.99 -31.75
C LEU A 354 -12.30 17.32 -30.27
N GLY A 355 -11.20 18.00 -29.97
CA GLY A 355 -10.89 18.44 -28.61
C GLY A 355 -11.88 19.47 -28.04
N MET A 356 -12.51 20.29 -28.88
CA MET A 356 -13.50 21.28 -28.47
C MET A 356 -14.90 20.69 -28.28
N PHE A 357 -15.35 19.81 -29.20
CA PHE A 357 -16.73 19.32 -29.23
C PHE A 357 -16.96 18.02 -28.45
N CYS A 358 -15.97 17.13 -28.37
CA CYS A 358 -16.13 15.85 -27.66
C CYS A 358 -16.32 16.00 -26.14
N PRO A 359 -15.61 16.90 -25.42
CA PRO A 359 -15.81 17.04 -23.97
C PRO A 359 -17.23 17.52 -23.59
N PRO A 360 -17.82 18.56 -24.22
CA PRO A 360 -19.21 18.94 -23.98
C PRO A 360 -20.21 17.83 -24.32
N LEU A 361 -19.97 17.06 -25.40
CA LEU A 361 -20.80 15.90 -25.75
C LEU A 361 -20.73 14.82 -24.66
N PHE A 362 -19.55 14.51 -24.12
CA PHE A 362 -19.42 13.56 -23.02
C PHE A 362 -20.07 14.05 -21.72
N GLU A 363 -20.10 15.36 -21.45
CA GLU A 363 -20.83 15.94 -20.32
C GLU A 363 -22.34 15.75 -20.44
N THR A 364 -22.91 16.05 -21.60
CA THR A 364 -24.35 15.84 -21.84
C THR A 364 -24.74 14.37 -21.73
N ILE A 365 -23.90 13.46 -22.22
CA ILE A 365 -24.12 12.01 -22.09
C ILE A 365 -23.94 11.55 -20.63
N ALA A 366 -22.97 12.10 -19.90
CA ALA A 366 -22.75 11.79 -18.48
C ALA A 366 -23.93 12.26 -17.60
N ALA A 367 -24.54 13.39 -17.93
CA ALA A 367 -25.76 13.87 -17.26
C ALA A 367 -26.95 12.91 -17.45
N LEU A 368 -26.98 12.15 -18.54
CA LEU A 368 -27.98 11.10 -18.77
C LEU A 368 -27.70 9.82 -17.96
N GLU A 369 -26.46 9.52 -17.61
CA GLU A 369 -26.13 8.25 -16.92
C GLU A 369 -26.53 8.21 -15.44
N ASN A 370 -26.84 9.38 -14.84
CA ASN A 370 -27.13 9.55 -13.40
C ASN A 370 -26.15 8.74 -12.53
N TYR A 371 -24.86 8.82 -12.85
CA TYR A 371 -23.83 8.26 -11.97
C TYR A 371 -23.67 9.14 -10.74
N HIS A 372 -23.34 8.50 -9.62
CA HIS A 372 -22.86 9.18 -8.42
C HIS A 372 -21.76 10.18 -8.83
N PRO A 373 -21.76 11.44 -8.37
CA PRO A 373 -20.92 12.51 -8.91
C PRO A 373 -19.43 12.16 -8.90
N ARG A 374 -18.94 11.52 -7.85
CA ARG A 374 -17.56 10.96 -7.79
C ARG A 374 -17.26 9.92 -8.87
N ILE A 375 -18.20 9.02 -9.14
CA ILE A 375 -18.03 7.94 -10.14
C ILE A 375 -18.17 8.53 -11.54
N GLY A 376 -19.16 9.39 -11.76
CA GLY A 376 -19.38 10.10 -13.02
C GLY A 376 -18.16 10.93 -13.43
N LEU A 377 -17.59 11.70 -12.49
CA LEU A 377 -16.38 12.49 -12.74
C LEU A 377 -15.18 11.61 -13.15
N LYS A 378 -14.97 10.47 -12.49
CA LYS A 378 -13.91 9.52 -12.85
C LYS A 378 -14.10 8.93 -14.25
N TRP A 379 -15.32 8.56 -14.59
CA TRP A 379 -15.66 8.04 -15.92
C TRP A 379 -15.51 9.12 -17.00
N GLN A 380 -15.95 10.34 -16.73
CA GLN A 380 -15.81 11.47 -17.65
C GLN A 380 -14.33 11.76 -17.93
N LEU A 381 -13.51 11.85 -16.87
CA LEU A 381 -12.06 12.05 -17.01
C LEU A 381 -11.41 10.89 -17.78
N GLY A 382 -11.80 9.65 -17.49
CA GLY A 382 -11.30 8.46 -18.20
C GLY A 382 -11.65 8.48 -19.69
N ARG A 383 -12.85 8.90 -20.06
CA ARG A 383 -13.30 9.00 -21.47
C ARG A 383 -12.56 10.10 -22.22
N ILE A 384 -12.38 11.27 -21.61
CA ILE A 384 -11.58 12.37 -22.17
C ILE A 384 -10.12 11.94 -22.34
N PHE A 385 -9.55 11.28 -21.33
CA PHE A 385 -8.19 10.77 -21.38
C PHE A 385 -8.01 9.72 -22.49
N ALA A 386 -8.95 8.78 -22.65
CA ALA A 386 -8.92 7.79 -23.72
C ALA A 386 -8.93 8.43 -25.11
N LEU A 387 -9.71 9.51 -25.30
CA LEU A 387 -9.76 10.26 -26.55
C LEU A 387 -8.41 10.96 -26.84
N PHE A 388 -7.81 11.61 -25.83
CA PHE A 388 -6.49 12.23 -25.98
C PHE A 388 -5.38 11.21 -26.21
N LEU A 389 -5.43 10.06 -25.54
CA LEU A 389 -4.46 9.00 -25.73
C LEU A 389 -4.55 8.37 -27.12
N GLY A 390 -5.78 8.15 -27.62
CA GLY A 390 -6.00 7.66 -28.98
C GLY A 390 -5.53 8.66 -30.05
N ASN A 391 -5.79 9.95 -29.84
CA ASN A 391 -5.25 11.04 -30.65
C ASN A 391 -3.71 10.99 -30.67
N LEU A 392 -3.06 11.00 -29.51
CA LEU A 392 -1.60 10.95 -29.41
C LEU A 392 -1.01 9.69 -30.07
N TYR A 393 -1.65 8.54 -29.88
CA TYR A 393 -1.20 7.26 -30.45
C TYR A 393 -1.24 7.27 -31.98
N THR A 394 -2.34 7.75 -32.57
CA THR A 394 -2.48 7.86 -34.03
C THR A 394 -1.50 8.89 -34.62
N PHE A 395 -1.24 9.99 -33.92
CA PHE A 395 -0.19 10.95 -34.27
C PHE A 395 1.22 10.33 -34.21
N LEU A 396 1.52 9.55 -33.16
CA LEU A 396 2.79 8.84 -33.03
C LEU A 396 3.02 7.83 -34.15
N LEU A 397 1.99 7.06 -34.53
CA LEU A 397 2.08 6.15 -35.68
C LEU A 397 2.33 6.91 -36.98
N ALA A 398 1.63 8.02 -37.20
CA ALA A 398 1.83 8.86 -38.37
C ALA A 398 3.28 9.38 -38.47
N LEU A 399 3.84 9.85 -37.35
CA LEU A 399 5.22 10.30 -37.28
C LEU A 399 6.22 9.15 -37.45
N MET A 400 5.95 7.98 -36.87
CA MET A 400 6.81 6.81 -37.01
C MET A 400 6.87 6.34 -38.46
N ASP A 401 5.73 6.32 -39.15
CA ASP A 401 5.65 6.00 -40.56
C ASP A 401 6.40 7.03 -41.42
N ASP A 402 6.27 8.33 -41.11
CA ASP A 402 7.02 9.41 -41.78
C ASP A 402 8.53 9.29 -41.58
N VAL A 403 8.99 8.95 -40.36
CA VAL A 403 10.40 8.73 -40.05
C VAL A 403 10.93 7.50 -40.77
N HIS A 404 10.19 6.39 -40.75
CA HIS A 404 10.56 5.20 -41.50
C HIS A 404 10.62 5.48 -43.00
N LEU A 405 9.69 6.25 -43.55
CA LEU A 405 9.70 6.63 -44.96
C LEU A 405 10.91 7.52 -45.30
N LYS A 406 11.28 8.45 -44.41
CA LYS A 406 12.48 9.30 -44.56
C LYS A 406 13.78 8.50 -44.43
N GLU A 407 13.88 7.56 -43.50
CA GLU A 407 15.04 6.67 -43.38
C GLU A 407 15.22 5.81 -44.64
N VAL A 408 14.12 5.28 -45.19
CA VAL A 408 14.13 4.51 -46.44
C VAL A 408 14.52 5.38 -47.64
N LEU A 409 14.09 6.65 -47.68
CA LEU A 409 14.40 7.59 -48.77
C LEU A 409 15.80 8.23 -48.67
N CYS A 410 16.33 8.46 -47.46
CA CYS A 410 17.67 9.04 -47.29
C CYS A 410 18.81 8.01 -47.30
N GLY A 411 18.54 6.71 -47.07
CA GLY A 411 19.58 5.69 -46.96
C GLY A 411 20.58 5.96 -45.82
N PRO A 412 21.40 4.98 -45.44
CA PRO A 412 22.43 5.21 -44.43
C PRO A 412 23.49 6.13 -45.04
N MET A 413 23.53 7.39 -44.59
CA MET A 413 24.77 8.16 -44.71
C MET A 413 25.84 7.40 -43.92
N VAL A 414 26.75 6.79 -44.67
CA VAL A 414 28.00 6.16 -44.20
C VAL A 414 28.80 7.14 -43.36
#